data_AF-A0A9E3BBF5-F1
#
_entry.id   AF-A0A9E3BBF5-F1
#
_cell.length_a   1.000
_cell.length_b   1.000
_cell.length_c   1.000
_cell.angle_alpha   90.00
_cell.angle_beta   90.00
_cell.angle_gamma   90.00
#
_symmetry.space_group_name_H-M   'P 1'
#
loop_
_entity.id
_entity.type
_entity.pdbx_description
1 polymer ?
#
loop_
_entity_poly.entity_id
_entity_poly.type
_entity_poly.pdbx_seq_one_letter_code
_entity_poly.pdbx_strand_id
1 'polypeptide(L)'
;MTDQMSRNQAIIACNPNAVPADVREQWVETGKQVYAAVQEVQDLPDGYGFRLPVDSAMLLKVATYIANERLCCAFLHFTVDVGSNGGPFWLRLTGDEGVKEYIRSMFAMHDLLNEQVVNTAGLR
;
A
#
# COMPACT_ATOMS: atom_id res chain seq x y z
N MET A 1 -14.78 -37.02 6.26
CA MET A 1 -14.24 -36.27 7.41
C MET A 1 -13.95 -34.88 6.88
N THR A 2 -14.91 -33.98 7.07
CA THR A 2 -14.96 -32.67 6.42
C THR A 2 -14.07 -31.72 7.21
N ASP A 3 -12.89 -31.41 6.68
CA ASP A 3 -12.02 -30.39 7.25
C ASP A 3 -12.47 -29.04 6.70
N GLN A 4 -13.21 -28.30 7.52
CA GLN A 4 -13.60 -26.92 7.24
C GLN A 4 -12.33 -26.07 7.22
N MET A 5 -11.76 -25.85 6.04
CA MET A 5 -10.92 -24.69 5.76
C MET A 5 -11.78 -23.44 5.97
N SER A 6 -11.86 -22.97 7.21
CA SER A 6 -12.32 -21.63 7.53
C SER A 6 -11.40 -20.67 6.78
N ARG A 7 -11.86 -20.20 5.62
CA ARG A 7 -11.34 -18.98 5.01
C ARG A 7 -11.66 -17.88 6.00
N ASN A 8 -10.70 -17.60 6.87
CA ASN A 8 -10.70 -16.47 7.76
C ASN A 8 -10.60 -15.22 6.89
N GLN A 9 -11.71 -14.81 6.25
CA GLN A 9 -11.77 -13.57 5.48
C GLN A 9 -11.31 -12.45 6.41
N ALA A 10 -10.15 -11.86 6.12
CA ALA A 10 -9.63 -10.76 6.91
C ALA A 10 -10.67 -9.62 6.95
N ILE A 11 -10.92 -9.07 8.14
CA ILE A 11 -11.79 -7.90 8.27
C ILE A 11 -11.08 -6.73 7.58
N ILE A 12 -11.60 -6.30 6.44
CA ILE A 12 -11.09 -5.15 5.71
C ILE A 12 -11.63 -3.88 6.37
N ALA A 13 -10.88 -3.35 7.32
CA ALA A 13 -11.17 -2.08 7.98
C ALA A 13 -9.88 -1.42 8.46
N CYS A 14 -9.67 -0.14 8.14
CA CYS A 14 -8.58 0.62 8.75
C CYS A 14 -8.97 0.95 10.19
N ASN A 15 -8.01 0.83 11.10
CA ASN A 15 -8.10 1.31 12.47
C ASN A 15 -7.08 2.43 12.73
N PRO A 16 -7.37 3.70 12.39
CA PRO A 16 -6.45 4.82 12.62
C PRO A 16 -6.12 5.00 14.11
N ASN A 17 -6.98 4.51 15.00
CA ASN A 17 -6.74 4.59 16.43
C ASN A 17 -5.66 3.62 16.92
N ALA A 18 -5.30 2.60 16.12
CA ALA A 18 -4.17 1.72 16.40
C ALA A 18 -2.81 2.43 16.23
N VAL A 19 -2.77 3.55 15.51
CA VAL A 19 -1.58 4.40 15.40
C VAL A 19 -1.51 5.32 16.65
N PRO A 20 -0.36 5.35 17.39
CA PRO A 20 -0.20 6.21 18.56
C PRO A 20 -0.43 7.68 18.22
N ALA A 21 -1.14 8.39 19.10
CA ALA A 21 -1.64 9.74 18.80
C ALA A 21 -0.51 10.75 18.52
N ASP A 22 0.64 10.61 19.19
CA ASP A 22 1.83 11.44 19.05
C ASP A 22 2.53 11.28 17.70
N VAL A 23 2.26 10.21 16.94
CA VAL A 23 2.85 9.97 15.61
C VAL A 23 1.85 10.02 14.46
N ARG A 24 0.56 10.31 14.71
CA ARG A 24 -0.49 10.31 13.66
C ARG A 24 -0.26 11.33 12.56
N GLU A 25 0.23 12.52 12.90
CA GLU A 25 0.57 13.54 11.90
C GLU A 25 1.68 13.03 10.98
N GLN A 26 2.76 12.48 11.56
CA GLN A 26 3.84 11.87 10.80
C GLN A 26 3.36 10.67 9.97
N TRP A 27 2.42 9.86 10.47
CA TRP A 27 1.82 8.76 9.72
C TRP A 27 1.14 9.26 8.44
N VAL A 28 0.27 10.27 8.56
CA VAL A 28 -0.43 10.88 7.42
C VAL A 28 0.56 11.46 6.42
N GLU A 29 1.53 12.23 6.89
CA GLU A 29 2.54 12.86 6.02
C GLU A 29 3.44 11.83 5.33
N THR A 30 3.81 10.74 6.03
CA THR A 30 4.61 9.66 5.44
C THR A 30 3.84 8.98 4.31
N GLY A 31 2.56 8.66 4.52
CA GLY A 31 1.71 8.06 3.49
C GLY A 31 1.59 8.95 2.25
N LYS A 32 1.29 10.24 2.44
CA LYS A 32 1.25 11.23 1.34
C LYS A 32 2.56 11.28 0.56
N GLN A 33 3.70 11.31 1.25
CA GLN A 33 5.00 11.39 0.61
C GLN A 33 5.35 10.14 -0.19
N VAL A 34 4.97 8.95 0.29
CA VAL A 34 5.15 7.70 -0.47
C VAL A 34 4.30 7.73 -1.74
N TYR A 35 3.02 8.05 -1.63
CA TYR A 35 2.12 7.99 -2.78
C TYR A 35 2.35 9.11 -3.81
N ALA A 36 2.70 10.32 -3.37
CA ALA A 36 3.11 11.41 -4.25
C ALA A 36 4.39 11.09 -5.04
N ALA A 37 5.23 10.18 -4.54
CA ALA A 37 6.45 9.75 -5.22
C ALA A 37 6.23 8.59 -6.21
N VAL A 38 5.03 8.00 -6.27
CA VAL A 38 4.74 6.89 -7.17
C VAL A 38 4.95 7.33 -8.62
N GLN A 39 5.74 6.54 -9.34
CA GLN A 39 6.09 6.77 -10.75
C GLN A 39 5.25 5.90 -11.68
N GLU A 40 4.74 4.78 -11.18
CA GLU A 40 3.95 3.79 -11.93
C GLU A 40 3.12 2.94 -10.99
N VAL A 41 1.93 2.56 -11.42
CA VAL A 41 1.09 1.57 -10.73
C VAL A 41 0.93 0.35 -11.63
N GLN A 42 1.11 -0.82 -11.04
CA GLN A 42 0.89 -2.12 -11.65
C GLN A 42 -0.36 -2.76 -11.03
N ASP A 43 -1.36 -3.07 -11.85
CA ASP A 43 -2.49 -3.90 -11.43
C ASP A 43 -2.01 -5.35 -11.20
N LEU A 44 -2.36 -5.91 -10.04
CA LEU A 44 -2.09 -7.31 -9.68
C LEU A 44 -3.40 -8.07 -9.44
N PRO A 45 -3.43 -9.42 -9.55
CA PRO A 45 -4.66 -10.18 -9.32
C PRO A 45 -5.31 -9.95 -7.95
N ASP A 46 -4.50 -9.68 -6.93
CA ASP A 46 -4.88 -9.59 -5.51
C ASP A 46 -4.51 -8.23 -4.87
N GLY A 47 -4.19 -7.22 -5.68
CA GLY A 47 -3.80 -5.90 -5.19
C GLY A 47 -3.14 -5.00 -6.24
N TYR A 48 -2.17 -4.20 -5.80
CA TYR A 48 -1.45 -3.25 -6.66
C TYR A 48 0.03 -3.17 -6.29
N GLY A 49 0.87 -2.97 -7.31
CA GLY A 49 2.27 -2.59 -7.17
C GLY A 49 2.47 -1.10 -7.44
N PHE A 50 3.33 -0.46 -6.67
CA PHE A 50 3.70 0.94 -6.78
C PHE A 50 5.20 1.06 -7.02
N ARG A 51 5.60 1.55 -8.20
CA ARG A 51 7.00 1.82 -8.50
C ARG A 51 7.41 3.15 -7.90
N LEU A 52 8.49 3.14 -7.15
CA LEU A 52 9.02 4.30 -6.43
C LEU A 52 10.44 4.64 -6.91
N PRO A 53 10.92 5.87 -6.66
CA PRO A 53 12.30 6.26 -6.91
C PRO A 53 13.28 5.34 -6.18
N VAL A 54 14.31 4.87 -6.88
CA VAL A 54 15.33 3.97 -6.34
C VAL A 54 16.41 4.79 -5.62
N ASP A 55 16.10 5.26 -4.41
CA ASP A 55 17.05 5.95 -3.55
C ASP A 55 16.89 5.54 -2.07
N SER A 56 17.95 5.74 -1.28
CA SER A 56 17.98 5.32 0.13
C SER A 56 16.94 6.04 1.00
N ALA A 57 16.61 7.30 0.68
CA ALA A 57 15.63 8.06 1.44
C ALA A 57 14.21 7.50 1.22
N MET A 58 13.89 7.11 -0.01
CA MET A 58 12.62 6.48 -0.35
C MET A 58 12.49 5.09 0.29
N LEU A 59 13.56 4.28 0.29
CA LEU A 59 13.55 2.96 0.94
C LEU A 59 13.23 3.04 2.44
N LEU A 60 13.90 3.96 3.15
CA LEU A 60 13.63 4.20 4.58
C LEU A 60 12.20 4.70 4.81
N LYS A 61 11.71 5.56 3.92
CA LYS A 61 10.35 6.09 4.00
C LYS A 61 9.28 5.01 3.82
N VAL A 62 9.48 4.09 2.89
CA VAL A 62 8.62 2.91 2.72
C VAL A 62 8.64 2.02 3.94
N ALA A 63 9.79 1.83 4.58
CA ALA A 63 9.87 1.08 5.83
C ALA A 63 9.05 1.75 6.96
N THR A 64 9.13 3.08 7.09
CA THR A 64 8.31 3.85 8.04
C THR A 64 6.81 3.74 7.71
N TYR A 65 6.45 3.86 6.44
CA TYR A 65 5.07 3.68 5.97
C TYR A 65 4.53 2.30 6.36
N ILE A 66 5.24 1.20 6.05
CA ILE A 66 4.84 -0.17 6.41
C ILE A 66 4.71 -0.33 7.93
N ALA A 67 5.64 0.24 8.70
CA ALA A 67 5.61 0.17 10.15
C ALA A 67 4.34 0.80 10.76
N ASN A 68 3.81 1.85 10.13
CA ASN A 68 2.56 2.50 10.53
C ASN A 68 1.34 1.75 9.99
N GLU A 69 1.33 1.41 8.70
CA GLU A 69 0.18 0.80 8.05
C GLU A 69 -0.12 -0.59 8.54
N ARG A 70 0.87 -1.37 8.98
CA ARG A 70 0.59 -2.67 9.63
C ARG A 70 -0.24 -2.53 10.93
N LEU A 71 -0.28 -1.33 11.52
CA LEU A 71 -1.14 -1.03 12.67
C LEU A 71 -2.56 -0.63 12.23
N CYS A 72 -2.71 0.28 11.25
CA CYS A 72 -4.04 0.69 10.76
C CYS A 72 -4.69 -0.39 9.88
N CYS A 73 -3.95 -0.92 8.94
CA CYS A 73 -4.36 -1.81 7.85
C CYS A 73 -3.76 -3.22 8.01
N ALA A 74 -4.01 -3.87 9.16
CA ALA A 74 -3.43 -5.18 9.47
C ALA A 74 -3.86 -6.33 8.52
N PHE A 75 -4.83 -6.09 7.64
CA PHE A 75 -5.27 -7.03 6.60
C PHE A 75 -4.42 -6.96 5.32
N LEU A 76 -3.53 -5.97 5.18
CA LEU A 76 -2.65 -5.84 4.02
C LEU A 76 -1.41 -6.72 4.15
N HIS A 77 -1.07 -7.37 3.04
CA HIS A 77 0.24 -7.96 2.82
C HIS A 77 1.13 -6.97 2.07
N PHE A 78 2.33 -6.75 2.61
CA PHE A 78 3.31 -5.80 2.05
C PHE A 78 4.50 -6.57 1.47
N THR A 79 4.86 -6.29 0.22
CA THR A 79 6.12 -6.75 -0.37
C THR A 79 6.96 -5.56 -0.79
N VAL A 80 8.23 -5.56 -0.39
CA VAL A 80 9.25 -4.63 -0.89
C VAL A 80 10.19 -5.41 -1.80
N ASP A 81 10.28 -4.99 -3.05
CA ASP A 81 11.10 -5.61 -4.08
C ASP A 81 12.05 -4.57 -4.65
N VAL A 82 13.35 -4.78 -4.44
CA VAL A 82 14.42 -3.89 -4.90
C VAL A 82 15.21 -4.64 -5.96
N GLY A 83 15.08 -4.21 -7.21
CA GLY A 83 15.70 -4.88 -8.35
C GLY A 83 17.23 -4.86 -8.29
N SER A 84 17.85 -5.96 -8.73
CA SER A 84 19.30 -6.05 -8.86
C SER A 84 19.86 -5.04 -9.88
N ASN A 85 21.13 -4.68 -9.75
CA ASN A 85 21.86 -3.81 -10.69
C ASN A 85 21.20 -2.44 -10.95
N GLY A 86 20.62 -1.83 -9.91
CA GLY A 86 19.89 -0.57 -10.04
C GLY A 86 18.51 -0.74 -10.67
N GLY A 87 17.95 -1.95 -10.60
CA GLY A 87 16.60 -2.25 -11.04
C GLY A 87 15.52 -1.52 -10.22
N PRO A 88 14.24 -1.67 -10.61
CA PRO A 88 13.16 -0.88 -10.05
C PRO A 88 12.92 -1.18 -8.57
N PHE A 89 12.41 -0.19 -7.84
CA PHE A 89 11.94 -0.34 -6.47
C PHE A 89 10.41 -0.38 -6.47
N TRP A 90 9.85 -1.50 -6.04
CA TRP A 90 8.42 -1.72 -5.93
C TRP A 90 7.99 -1.91 -4.48
N LEU A 91 6.92 -1.21 -4.10
CA LEU A 91 6.08 -1.53 -2.95
C LEU A 91 4.81 -2.20 -3.49
N ARG A 92 4.50 -3.43 -3.06
CA ARG A 92 3.24 -4.10 -3.43
C ARG A 92 2.35 -4.22 -2.19
N LEU A 93 1.08 -3.88 -2.38
CA LEU A 93 0.01 -4.01 -1.40
C LEU A 93 -0.97 -5.05 -1.93
N THR A 94 -1.08 -6.19 -1.27
CA THR A 94 -1.99 -7.29 -1.65
C THR A 94 -2.76 -7.80 -0.44
N GLY A 95 -3.70 -8.71 -0.65
CA GLY A 95 -4.38 -9.41 0.45
C GLY A 95 -5.49 -10.32 -0.03
N ASP A 96 -6.33 -10.75 0.90
CA ASP A 96 -7.46 -11.64 0.62
C ASP A 96 -8.55 -10.96 -0.24
N GLU A 97 -9.58 -11.73 -0.57
CA GLU A 97 -10.76 -11.28 -1.31
C GLU A 97 -11.30 -9.93 -0.79
N GLY A 98 -11.47 -8.96 -1.70
CA GLY A 98 -11.95 -7.61 -1.41
C GLY A 98 -10.84 -6.58 -1.14
N VAL A 99 -9.59 -6.99 -0.87
CA VAL A 99 -8.48 -6.07 -0.60
C VAL A 99 -8.16 -5.21 -1.81
N LYS A 100 -8.16 -5.79 -3.01
CA LYS A 100 -7.92 -5.05 -4.26
C LYS A 100 -8.95 -3.93 -4.46
N GLU A 101 -10.23 -4.23 -4.27
CA GLU A 101 -11.33 -3.26 -4.40
C GLU A 101 -11.24 -2.16 -3.34
N TYR A 102 -10.86 -2.53 -2.12
CA TYR A 102 -10.60 -1.58 -1.04
C TYR A 102 -9.45 -0.62 -1.40
N ILE A 103 -8.32 -1.15 -1.86
CA ILE A 103 -7.17 -0.34 -2.28
C ILE A 103 -7.58 0.61 -3.41
N ARG A 104 -8.28 0.11 -4.43
CA ARG A 104 -8.81 0.94 -5.54
C ARG A 104 -9.67 2.10 -5.02
N SER A 105 -10.59 1.80 -4.10
CA SER A 105 -11.51 2.80 -3.52
C SER A 105 -10.76 3.84 -2.69
N MET A 106 -9.76 3.42 -1.90
CA MET A 106 -8.91 4.34 -1.14
C MET A 106 -8.25 5.39 -2.04
N PHE A 107 -7.66 4.97 -3.16
CA PHE A 107 -6.99 5.90 -4.07
C PHE A 107 -7.95 6.81 -4.83
N ALA A 108 -9.12 6.31 -5.23
CA ALA A 108 -10.13 7.12 -5.88
C ALA A 108 -10.69 8.23 -4.96
N MET A 109 -10.77 7.99 -3.64
CA MET A 109 -11.34 8.94 -2.69
C MET A 109 -10.37 10.00 -2.16
N HIS A 110 -9.07 9.73 -2.17
CA HIS A 110 -8.10 10.53 -1.41
C HIS A 110 -7.07 11.27 -2.27
N ASP A 111 -7.12 11.16 -3.60
CA ASP A 111 -6.21 11.84 -4.54
C ASP A 111 -4.73 11.76 -4.13
N LEU A 112 -4.32 10.57 -3.66
CA LEU A 112 -2.99 10.34 -3.10
C LEU A 112 -1.92 10.12 -4.18
N LEU A 113 -2.36 9.86 -5.41
CA LEU A 113 -1.51 9.59 -6.57
C LEU A 113 -1.55 10.80 -7.50
N ASN A 114 -0.43 11.10 -8.14
CA ASN A 114 -0.38 12.12 -9.17
C ASN A 114 -1.36 11.77 -10.33
N GLU A 115 -2.07 12.77 -10.87
CA GLU A 115 -3.09 12.57 -11.92
C GLU A 115 -2.58 11.74 -13.11
N GLN A 116 -1.33 11.94 -13.52
CA GLN A 116 -0.72 11.20 -14.63
C GLN A 116 -0.65 9.70 -14.34
N VAL A 117 -0.32 9.32 -13.11
CA VAL A 117 -0.23 7.93 -12.67
C VAL A 117 -1.62 7.29 -12.62
N VAL A 118 -2.62 8.01 -12.10
CA VAL A 118 -4.01 7.54 -12.02
C VAL A 118 -4.56 7.23 -13.42
N ASN A 119 -4.31 8.12 -14.38
CA ASN A 119 -4.79 7.97 -15.75
C ASN A 119 -4.15 6.76 -16.46
N THR A 120 -2.85 6.52 -16.27
CA THR A 120 -2.16 5.37 -16.88
C THR A 120 -2.54 4.04 -16.23
N ALA A 121 -2.87 4.06 -14.94
CA ALA A 121 -3.20 2.86 -14.16
C ALA A 121 -4.66 2.41 -14.27
N GLY A 122 -5.55 3.24 -14.83
CA GLY A 122 -6.99 2.95 -14.86
C GLY A 122 -7.65 2.99 -13.46
N LEU A 123 -7.08 3.76 -12.52
CA LEU A 123 -7.57 3.92 -11.16
C LEU A 123 -8.65 5.02 -11.02
N ARG A 124 -9.35 5.36 -12.11
CA ARG A 124 -10.49 6.30 -12.14
C ARG A 124 -11.83 5.58 -11.92
#